data_AF-F8PQZ8-F1
#
_entry.id   AF-F8PQZ8-F1
#
_cell.length_a   1.000
_cell.length_b   1.000
_cell.length_c   1.000
_cell.angle_alpha   90.00
_cell.angle_beta   90.00
_cell.angle_gamma   90.00
#
_symmetry.space_group_name_H-M   'P 1'
#
loop_
_entity.id
_entity.type
_entity.pdbx_description
1 polymer ?
#
loop_
_entity_poly.entity_id
_entity_poly.type
_entity_poly.pdbx_seq_one_letter_code
_entity_poly.pdbx_strand_id
1 'polypeptide(L)'
;MKLTAVAVNGETYNQSLHQKQQYQVIITSPEMCLNHDPFQKALTCPNFAAQIAVVVIDKAHCIQLWGDNFRKDYSLLGALCALVPSYVPFLVTSATLPPLDLTYVCT
;
A
#
# COMPACT_ATOMS: atom_id res chain seq x y z
N MET A 1 17.17 13.44 11.94
CA MET A 1 16.04 13.74 11.04
C MET A 1 14.85 12.89 11.50
N LYS A 2 13.66 13.48 11.68
CA LYS A 2 12.43 12.76 12.11
C LYS A 2 11.43 12.78 10.94
N LEU A 3 10.88 11.63 10.57
CA LEU A 3 9.81 11.52 9.58
C LEU A 3 8.45 11.71 10.26
N THR A 4 7.55 12.46 9.63
CA THR A 4 6.14 12.52 10.07
C THR A 4 5.36 11.34 9.47
N ALA A 5 4.61 10.63 10.30
CA ALA A 5 3.85 9.45 9.89
C ALA A 5 2.43 9.50 10.45
N VAL A 6 1.49 8.90 9.72
CA VAL A 6 0.09 8.74 10.15
C VAL A 6 -0.42 7.36 9.80
N ALA A 7 -1.21 6.77 10.71
CA ALA A 7 -1.96 5.56 10.44
C ALA A 7 -3.37 5.91 9.94
N VAL A 8 -3.74 5.36 8.79
CA VAL A 8 -5.00 5.67 8.10
C VAL A 8 -5.83 4.40 7.97
N ASN A 9 -7.04 4.44 8.50
CA ASN A 9 -8.07 3.40 8.41
C ASN A 9 -9.45 4.03 8.11
N GLY A 10 -10.51 3.23 8.09
CA GLY A 10 -11.86 3.71 7.76
C GLY A 10 -12.43 4.77 8.72
N GLU A 11 -11.93 4.84 9.95
CA GLU A 11 -12.35 5.83 10.95
C GLU A 11 -11.47 7.09 10.94
N THR A 12 -10.16 6.93 10.69
CA THR A 12 -9.20 8.05 10.71
C THR A 12 -9.02 8.71 9.35
N TYR A 13 -9.54 8.12 8.29
CA TYR A 13 -9.45 8.69 6.95
C TYR A 13 -10.14 10.05 6.84
N ASN A 14 -9.43 11.02 6.29
CA ASN A 14 -9.94 12.33 5.95
C ASN A 14 -9.29 12.80 4.64
N GLN A 15 -10.09 13.36 3.72
CA GLN A 15 -9.60 13.87 2.43
C GLN A 15 -8.49 14.93 2.55
N SER A 16 -8.46 15.67 3.66
CA SER A 16 -7.41 16.68 3.91
C SER A 16 -6.00 16.09 4.08
N LEU A 17 -5.87 14.78 4.35
CA LEU A 17 -4.59 14.07 4.44
C LEU A 17 -3.73 14.29 3.19
N HIS A 18 -4.35 14.17 2.01
CA HIS A 18 -3.66 14.24 0.72
C HIS A 18 -3.50 15.66 0.19
N GLN A 19 -4.39 16.57 0.62
CA GLN A 19 -4.40 17.96 0.16
C GLN A 19 -3.31 18.80 0.83
N LYS A 20 -2.99 18.50 2.10
CA LYS A 20 -2.10 19.34 2.91
C LYS A 20 -0.66 18.82 3.00
N GLN A 21 -0.34 17.67 2.40
CA GLN A 21 0.99 17.04 2.46
C GLN A 21 1.58 17.00 3.89
N GLN A 22 0.75 16.75 4.90
CA GLN A 22 1.15 16.88 6.30
C GLN A 22 2.09 15.77 6.76
N TYR A 23 2.06 14.62 6.08
CA TYR A 23 2.76 13.41 6.47
C TYR A 23 3.66 12.92 5.36
N GLN A 24 4.87 12.50 5.74
CA GLN A 24 5.83 11.88 4.83
C GLN A 24 5.59 10.39 4.66
N VAL A 25 4.93 9.75 5.64
CA VAL A 25 4.61 8.32 5.63
C VAL A 25 3.13 8.13 5.95
N ILE A 26 2.43 7.41 5.09
CA ILE A 26 1.06 6.94 5.33
C ILE A 26 1.12 5.44 5.53
N ILE A 27 0.71 4.98 6.71
CA ILE A 27 0.59 3.56 7.02
C ILE A 27 -0.87 3.21 6.92
N THR A 28 -1.20 2.24 6.08
CA THR A 28 -2.59 1.81 5.88
C THR A 28 -2.65 0.31 5.62
N SER A 29 -3.87 -0.22 5.54
CA SER A 29 -4.12 -1.64 5.37
C SER A 29 -4.48 -1.98 3.92
N PRO A 30 -4.34 -3.25 3.48
CA PRO A 30 -4.76 -3.67 2.14
C PRO A 30 -6.24 -3.33 1.85
N GLU A 31 -7.10 -3.48 2.84
CA GLU A 31 -8.54 -3.23 2.73
C GLU A 31 -8.84 -1.75 2.43
N MET A 32 -8.06 -0.82 3.00
CA MET A 32 -8.15 0.60 2.66
C MET A 32 -7.70 0.88 1.22
N CYS A 33 -6.64 0.21 0.78
CA CYS A 33 -6.12 0.35 -0.58
C CYS A 33 -7.09 -0.21 -1.64
N LEU A 34 -7.84 -1.27 -1.33
CA LEU A 34 -8.62 -2.04 -2.31
C LEU A 34 -10.13 -1.80 -2.23
N ASN A 35 -10.65 -1.49 -1.04
CA ASN A 35 -12.10 -1.51 -0.77
C ASN A 35 -12.62 -0.15 -0.27
N HIS A 36 -11.76 0.87 -0.12
CA HIS A 36 -12.16 2.19 0.34
C HIS A 36 -12.11 3.23 -0.79
N ASP A 37 -13.23 3.43 -1.48
CA ASP A 37 -13.33 4.28 -2.69
C ASP A 37 -12.71 5.67 -2.54
N PRO A 38 -12.93 6.43 -1.44
CA PRO A 38 -12.32 7.75 -1.32
C PRO A 38 -10.80 7.71 -1.27
N PHE A 39 -10.20 6.63 -0.74
CA PHE A 39 -8.75 6.48 -0.66
C PHE A 39 -8.17 6.06 -2.01
N GLN A 40 -8.84 5.17 -2.73
CA GLN A 40 -8.47 4.81 -4.11
C GLN A 40 -8.51 6.01 -5.06
N LYS A 41 -9.55 6.85 -4.95
CA LYS A 41 -9.63 8.12 -5.69
C LYS A 41 -8.50 9.08 -5.34
N ALA A 42 -8.02 9.05 -4.09
CA ALA A 42 -6.86 9.85 -3.72
C ALA A 42 -5.57 9.33 -4.37
N LEU A 43 -5.34 8.00 -4.36
CA LEU A 43 -4.15 7.38 -5.00
C LEU A 43 -4.02 7.73 -6.49
N THR A 44 -5.16 7.89 -7.18
CA THR A 44 -5.24 8.25 -8.60
C THR A 44 -5.33 9.75 -8.86
N CYS A 45 -5.48 10.58 -7.83
CA CYS A 45 -5.54 12.03 -7.96
C CYS A 45 -4.17 12.58 -8.36
N PRO A 46 -4.03 13.33 -9.49
CA PRO A 46 -2.73 13.75 -10.00
C PRO A 46 -1.84 14.46 -8.98
N ASN A 47 -2.42 15.35 -8.17
CA ASN A 47 -1.67 16.11 -7.17
C ASN A 47 -1.07 15.21 -6.08
N PHE A 48 -1.78 14.16 -5.67
CA PHE A 48 -1.30 13.24 -4.64
C PHE A 48 -0.40 12.16 -5.24
N ALA A 49 -0.81 11.56 -6.36
CA ALA A 49 -0.06 10.54 -7.09
C ALA A 49 1.35 11.02 -7.47
N ALA A 50 1.49 12.28 -7.90
CA ALA A 50 2.78 12.90 -8.24
C ALA A 50 3.78 12.93 -7.08
N GLN A 51 3.31 12.80 -5.83
CA GLN A 51 4.12 12.90 -4.62
C GLN A 51 4.46 11.54 -4.01
N ILE A 52 3.83 10.46 -4.50
CA ILE A 52 4.13 9.12 -4.02
C ILE A 52 5.53 8.74 -4.52
N ALA A 53 6.49 8.70 -3.60
CA ALA A 53 7.86 8.37 -3.92
C ALA A 53 8.11 6.85 -3.97
N VAL A 54 7.36 6.07 -3.18
CA VAL A 54 7.51 4.62 -3.05
C VAL A 54 6.25 4.03 -2.42
N VAL A 55 5.87 2.83 -2.85
CA VAL A 55 4.89 1.99 -2.15
C VAL A 55 5.63 0.85 -1.47
N VAL A 56 5.38 0.63 -0.18
CA VAL A 56 6.02 -0.44 0.60
C VAL A 56 4.96 -1.42 1.08
N ILE A 57 5.09 -2.69 0.70
CA ILE A 57 4.28 -3.80 1.18
C ILE A 57 5.04 -4.48 2.32
N ASP A 58 4.59 -4.29 3.56
CA ASP A 58 5.11 -5.01 4.72
C ASP A 58 4.32 -6.30 4.97
N LYS A 59 5.00 -7.31 5.51
CA LYS A 59 4.50 -8.67 5.76
C LYS A 59 4.07 -9.35 4.47
N ALA A 60 4.88 -9.22 3.42
CA ALA A 60 4.59 -9.76 2.11
C ALA A 60 4.39 -11.29 2.07
N HIS A 61 4.82 -12.02 3.10
CA HIS A 61 4.47 -13.42 3.26
C HIS A 61 2.96 -13.68 3.35
N CYS A 62 2.15 -12.69 3.76
CA CYS A 62 0.70 -12.79 3.75
C CYS A 62 0.11 -12.99 2.34
N ILE A 63 0.86 -12.69 1.28
CA ILE A 63 0.43 -12.91 -0.10
C ILE A 63 0.32 -14.40 -0.44
N GLN A 64 1.23 -15.23 0.11
CA GLN A 64 1.36 -16.63 -0.31
C GLN A 64 1.39 -17.63 0.85
N LEU A 65 2.19 -17.35 1.89
CA LEU A 65 2.52 -18.34 2.91
C LEU A 65 1.30 -18.81 3.72
N TRP A 66 0.27 -17.99 3.86
CA TRP A 66 -0.94 -18.34 4.62
C TRP A 66 -2.17 -18.52 3.72
N GLY A 67 -1.97 -18.46 2.39
CA GLY A 67 -2.95 -18.70 1.34
C GLY A 67 -4.22 -17.83 1.44
N ASP A 68 -5.26 -18.25 0.70
CA ASP A 68 -6.56 -17.57 0.64
C ASP A 68 -7.33 -17.57 1.97
N ASN A 69 -6.81 -18.15 3.06
CA ASN A 69 -7.52 -18.23 4.34
C ASN A 69 -7.09 -17.15 5.35
N PHE A 70 -6.02 -16.41 5.08
CA PHE A 70 -5.53 -15.37 5.99
C PHE A 70 -5.24 -14.08 5.24
N ARG A 71 -5.95 -13.00 5.63
CA ARG A 71 -5.79 -11.65 5.06
C ARG A 71 -5.81 -11.63 3.52
N LYS A 72 -6.89 -12.19 2.95
CA LYS A 72 -7.15 -12.34 1.51
C LYS A 72 -6.78 -11.11 0.67
N ASP A 73 -7.03 -9.92 1.20
CA ASP A 73 -6.72 -8.67 0.50
C ASP A 73 -5.22 -8.51 0.15
N TYR A 74 -4.30 -9.20 0.83
CA TYR A 74 -2.89 -9.20 0.44
C TYR A 74 -2.65 -9.78 -0.96
N SER A 75 -3.35 -10.85 -1.34
CA SER A 75 -3.16 -11.46 -2.67
C SER A 75 -3.67 -10.56 -3.80
N LEU A 76 -4.50 -9.57 -3.48
CA LEU A 76 -5.06 -8.59 -4.41
C LEU A 76 -4.23 -7.30 -4.52
N LEU A 77 -3.16 -7.15 -3.73
CA LEU A 77 -2.35 -5.91 -3.70
C LEU A 77 -1.66 -5.60 -5.03
N GLY A 78 -1.51 -6.57 -5.93
CA GLY A 78 -1.03 -6.33 -7.30
C GLY A 78 -1.90 -5.33 -8.08
N ALA A 79 -3.19 -5.17 -7.72
CA ALA A 79 -4.07 -4.17 -8.30
C ALA A 79 -3.60 -2.73 -8.05
N LEU A 80 -2.81 -2.50 -7.00
CA LEU A 80 -2.25 -1.17 -6.71
C LEU A 80 -1.32 -0.67 -7.82
N CYS A 81 -0.66 -1.56 -8.56
CA CYS A 81 0.18 -1.21 -9.69
C CYS A 81 -0.61 -0.49 -10.80
N ALA A 82 -1.93 -0.71 -10.88
CA ALA A 82 -2.81 0.01 -11.81
C ALA A 82 -3.35 1.34 -11.24
N LEU A 83 -3.27 1.55 -9.92
CA LEU A 83 -3.79 2.73 -9.23
C LEU A 83 -2.72 3.81 -9.01
N VAL A 84 -1.45 3.44 -8.93
CA VAL A 84 -0.33 4.38 -8.74
C VAL A 84 0.42 4.61 -10.06
N PRO A 85 1.14 5.74 -10.22
CA PRO A 85 1.92 5.99 -11.42
C PRO A 85 3.00 4.93 -11.64
N SER A 86 3.22 4.54 -12.90
CA SER A 86 4.12 3.44 -13.28
C SER A 86 5.59 3.67 -12.92
N TYR A 87 6.00 4.90 -12.67
CA TYR A 87 7.35 5.23 -12.23
C TYR A 87 7.57 5.02 -10.72
N VAL A 88 6.50 4.81 -9.95
CA VAL A 88 6.59 4.62 -8.49
C VAL A 88 7.09 3.20 -8.20
N PRO A 89 8.25 3.03 -7.54
CA PRO A 89 8.75 1.71 -7.18
C PRO A 89 7.90 1.08 -6.08
N PHE A 90 7.73 -0.24 -6.17
CA PHE A 90 7.18 -1.07 -5.11
C PHE A 90 8.32 -1.78 -4.39
N LEU A 91 8.35 -1.65 -3.07
CA LEU A 91 9.25 -2.39 -2.19
C LEU A 91 8.45 -3.41 -1.40
N VAL A 92 9.04 -4.58 -1.24
CA VAL A 92 8.43 -5.71 -0.55
C VAL A 92 9.31 -6.04 0.65
N THR A 93 8.71 -6.12 1.83
CA THR A 93 9.42 -6.46 3.07
C THR A 93 8.73 -7.59 3.80
N SER A 94 9.53 -8.51 4.34
CA SER A 94 9.03 -9.63 5.13
C SER A 94 10.15 -10.22 5.97
N ALA A 95 9.81 -10.64 7.20
CA ALA A 95 10.73 -11.38 8.06
C ALA A 95 10.80 -12.88 7.68
N THR A 96 9.75 -13.40 7.04
CA THR A 96 9.56 -14.84 6.78
C THR A 96 9.05 -15.04 5.36
N LEU A 97 9.90 -14.88 4.35
CA LEU A 97 9.55 -15.11 2.95
C LEU A 97 10.57 -16.05 2.29
N PRO A 98 10.25 -17.35 2.14
CA PRO A 98 11.12 -18.33 1.52
C PRO A 98 11.48 -17.94 0.08
N PRO A 99 12.67 -18.34 -0.41
CA PRO A 99 13.08 -18.04 -1.79
C PRO A 99 12.09 -18.50 -2.87
N LEU A 100 11.38 -19.61 -2.63
CA LEU A 100 10.38 -20.13 -3.57
C LEU A 100 9.20 -19.16 -3.77
N ASP A 101 8.82 -18.45 -2.70
CA ASP A 101 7.68 -17.54 -2.72
C ASP A 101 8.06 -16.14 -3.25
N LEU A 102 9.37 -15.80 -3.30
CA LEU A 102 9.83 -14.51 -3.83
C LEU A 102 9.38 -14.30 -5.27
N THR A 103 9.46 -15.34 -6.10
CA THR A 103 9.07 -15.24 -7.51
C THR A 103 7.58 -14.91 -7.61
N TYR A 104 6.74 -15.57 -6.80
CA TYR A 104 5.30 -15.34 -6.82
C TYR A 104 4.91 -13.94 -6.30
N VAL A 105 5.59 -13.46 -5.26
CA VAL A 105 5.31 -12.16 -4.64
C VAL A 105 5.77 -10.99 -5.51
N CYS A 106 6.83 -11.15 -6.29
CA CYS A 106 7.47 -10.07 -7.04
C CYS A 106 7.14 -10.05 -8.55
N THR A 107 6.31 -10.97 -9.04
CA THR A 107 5.79 -10.98 -10.42
C THR A 107 4.45 -10.27 -10.52
#